data_AF-A0A074J7C1-F1
#
_entry.id   AF-A0A074J7C1-F1
#
_cell.length_a   1.000
_cell.length_b   1.000
_cell.length_c   1.000
_cell.angle_alpha   90.00
_cell.angle_beta   90.00
_cell.angle_gamma   90.00
#
_symmetry.space_group_name_H-M   'P 1'
#
loop_
_entity.id
_entity.type
_entity.pdbx_description
1 polymer ?
#
loop_
_entity_poly.entity_id
_entity_poly.type
_entity_poly.pdbx_seq_one_letter_code
_entity_poly.pdbx_strand_id
1 'polypeptide(L)'
;MFGRKIDLKSIEAATKVEQARTTVYRHKAELAELKNSAPPEKEIAKALDAALDRLADRGRDALPVRGLVSPAGAPNWKPELTDADLLGLIVAVARDQVRALVIEKAEAALGSRKSMSPAERQKKVDAVKAKLLAAEIEEESLIRAAEDGGVEVLRRADADPRATLGV
;
A
#
# COMPACT_ATOMS: atom_id res chain seq x y z
N MET A 1 16.46 35.45 40.20
CA MET A 1 16.80 34.84 38.90
C MET A 1 17.42 33.48 39.16
N PHE A 2 16.65 32.40 39.09
CA PHE A 2 17.18 31.04 39.26
C PHE A 2 17.75 30.57 37.92
N GLY A 3 19.07 30.67 37.76
CA GLY A 3 19.77 29.99 36.67
C GLY A 3 19.66 28.49 36.90
N ARG A 4 18.74 27.81 36.18
CA ARG A 4 18.78 26.36 36.07
C ARG A 4 20.14 26.02 35.47
N LYS A 5 21.03 25.41 36.25
CA LYS A 5 22.22 24.75 35.72
C LYS A 5 21.71 23.69 34.76
N ILE A 6 21.96 23.90 33.49
CA ILE A 6 21.66 22.93 32.45
C ILE A 6 22.58 21.73 32.70
N ASP A 7 21.99 20.58 33.04
CA ASP A 7 22.74 19.34 33.19
C ASP A 7 23.04 18.77 31.81
N LEU A 8 24.30 18.88 31.40
CA LEU A 8 24.80 18.39 30.12
C LEU A 8 24.56 16.89 29.94
N LYS A 9 24.56 16.10 31.04
CA LYS A 9 24.30 14.65 30.97
C LYS A 9 22.85 14.35 30.60
N SER A 10 21.91 15.13 31.14
CA SER A 10 20.50 15.01 30.80
C SER A 10 20.24 15.33 29.33
N ILE A 11 20.90 16.36 28.79
CA ILE A 11 20.83 16.70 27.36
C ILE A 11 21.40 15.57 26.49
N GLU A 12 22.55 15.01 26.85
CA GLU A 12 23.16 13.94 26.08
C GLU A 12 22.27 12.68 26.05
N ALA A 13 21.71 12.29 27.20
CA ALA A 13 20.79 11.15 27.30
C ALA A 13 19.52 11.37 26.46
N ALA A 14 18.89 12.53 26.58
CA ALA A 14 17.71 12.88 25.78
C ALA A 14 18.01 12.88 24.27
N THR A 15 19.19 13.36 23.88
CA THR A 15 19.62 13.38 22.48
C THR A 15 19.77 11.96 21.92
N LYS A 16 20.37 11.03 22.68
CA LYS A 16 20.52 9.63 22.26
C LYS A 16 19.17 8.93 22.09
N VAL A 17 18.24 9.15 23.03
CA VAL A 17 16.86 8.60 22.92
C VAL A 17 16.15 9.17 21.68
N GLU A 18 16.29 10.46 21.40
CA GLU A 18 15.64 11.06 20.22
C GLU A 18 16.24 10.56 18.89
N GLN A 19 17.54 10.28 18.85
CA GLN A 19 18.18 9.62 17.72
C GLN A 19 17.65 8.19 17.51
N ALA A 20 17.46 7.43 18.60
CA ALA A 20 16.86 6.10 18.54
C ALA A 20 15.41 6.16 18.02
N ARG A 21 14.60 7.10 18.52
CA ARG A 21 13.23 7.35 18.03
C ARG A 21 13.18 7.67 16.55
N THR A 22 14.07 8.54 16.09
CA THR A 22 14.18 8.86 14.66
C THR A 22 14.42 7.60 13.82
N THR A 23 15.26 6.68 14.32
CA THR A 23 15.49 5.39 13.68
C THR A 23 14.25 4.51 13.66
N VAL A 24 13.50 4.44 14.77
CA VAL A 24 12.24 3.70 14.84
C VAL A 24 11.22 4.27 13.84
N TYR A 25 11.01 5.59 13.83
CA TYR A 25 10.08 6.22 12.90
C TYR A 25 10.47 6.00 11.44
N ARG A 26 11.77 6.02 11.13
CA ARG A 26 12.27 5.69 9.78
C ARG A 26 11.88 4.26 9.38
N HIS A 27 12.05 3.27 10.26
CA HIS A 27 11.66 1.89 9.95
C HIS A 27 10.14 1.69 9.88
N LYS A 28 9.36 2.43 10.67
CA LYS A 28 7.88 2.44 10.54
C LYS A 28 7.44 3.03 9.20
N ALA A 29 8.07 4.11 8.74
CA ALA A 29 7.82 4.71 7.43
C ALA A 29 8.18 3.73 6.30
N GLU A 30 9.37 3.12 6.36
CA GLU A 30 9.80 2.09 5.40
C GLU A 30 8.81 0.90 5.35
N LEU A 31 8.29 0.47 6.50
CA LEU A 31 7.29 -0.60 6.55
C LEU A 31 5.97 -0.19 5.90
N ALA A 32 5.52 1.05 6.09
CA ALA A 32 4.32 1.59 5.45
C ALA A 32 4.51 1.66 3.93
N GLU A 33 5.67 2.12 3.46
CA GLU A 33 6.01 2.16 2.03
C GLU A 33 6.02 0.76 1.40
N LEU A 34 6.63 -0.22 2.07
CA LEU A 34 6.66 -1.61 1.58
C LEU A 34 5.26 -2.22 1.49
N LYS A 35 4.39 -1.96 2.47
CA LYS A 35 3.00 -2.44 2.44
C LYS A 35 2.21 -1.82 1.29
N ASN A 36 2.49 -0.56 0.98
CA ASN A 36 1.85 0.19 -0.11
C ASN A 36 2.58 0.05 -1.45
N SER A 37 3.57 -0.86 -1.54
CA SER A 37 4.31 -1.08 -2.79
C SER A 37 3.39 -1.62 -3.89
N ALA A 38 3.65 -1.16 -5.10
CA ALA A 38 2.86 -1.54 -6.25
C ALA A 38 2.98 -3.05 -6.54
N PRO A 39 1.90 -3.70 -6.99
CA PRO A 39 2.00 -5.04 -7.53
C PRO A 39 2.89 -5.07 -8.79
N PRO A 40 3.44 -6.23 -9.17
CA PRO A 40 4.19 -6.39 -10.41
C PRO A 40 3.38 -5.99 -11.64
N GLU A 41 4.03 -5.36 -12.63
CA GLU A 41 3.39 -4.95 -13.90
C GLU A 41 2.64 -6.10 -14.58
N LYS A 42 3.21 -7.30 -14.55
CA LYS A 42 2.57 -8.50 -15.09
C LYS A 42 1.26 -8.86 -14.38
N GLU A 43 1.18 -8.66 -13.06
CA GLU A 43 -0.04 -8.88 -12.30
C GLU A 43 -1.08 -7.79 -12.58
N ILE A 44 -0.65 -6.53 -12.73
CA ILE A 44 -1.51 -5.41 -13.14
C ILE A 44 -2.13 -5.70 -14.50
N ALA A 45 -1.29 -6.05 -15.49
CA ALA A 45 -1.74 -6.38 -16.84
C ALA A 45 -2.71 -7.56 -16.83
N LYS A 46 -2.40 -8.64 -16.10
CA LYS A 46 -3.30 -9.80 -15.97
C LYS A 46 -4.64 -9.45 -15.32
N ALA A 47 -4.63 -8.62 -14.27
CA ALA A 47 -5.83 -8.19 -13.59
C ALA A 47 -6.71 -7.29 -14.48
N LEU A 48 -6.07 -6.39 -15.23
CA LEU A 48 -6.72 -5.56 -16.23
C LEU A 48 -7.34 -6.41 -17.34
N ASP A 49 -6.57 -7.34 -17.91
CA ASP A 49 -7.05 -8.23 -18.97
C ASP A 49 -8.29 -9.01 -18.53
N ALA A 50 -8.26 -9.60 -17.33
CA ALA A 50 -9.43 -10.30 -16.77
C ALA A 50 -10.64 -9.38 -16.50
N ALA A 51 -10.41 -8.11 -16.17
CA ALA A 51 -11.49 -7.15 -15.98
C ALA A 51 -12.12 -6.71 -17.31
N LEU A 52 -11.30 -6.47 -18.33
CA LEU A 52 -11.75 -6.14 -19.67
C LEU A 52 -12.55 -7.28 -20.30
N ASP A 53 -12.12 -8.53 -20.09
CA ASP A 53 -12.84 -9.70 -20.60
C ASP A 53 -14.24 -9.79 -19.99
N ARG A 54 -14.36 -9.62 -18.66
CA ARG A 54 -15.67 -9.58 -17.98
C ARG A 54 -16.57 -8.45 -18.47
N LEU A 55 -16.01 -7.26 -18.73
CA LEU A 55 -16.77 -6.14 -19.27
C LEU A 55 -17.24 -6.42 -20.71
N ALA A 56 -16.35 -6.97 -21.55
CA ALA A 56 -16.69 -7.34 -22.91
C ALA A 56 -17.81 -8.37 -22.97
N ASP A 57 -17.75 -9.41 -22.13
CA ASP A 57 -18.77 -10.45 -22.06
C ASP A 57 -20.11 -9.87 -21.62
N ARG A 58 -20.12 -9.03 -20.58
CA ARG A 58 -21.32 -8.29 -20.17
C ARG A 58 -21.94 -7.49 -21.32
N GLY A 59 -21.12 -6.74 -22.06
CA GLY A 59 -21.59 -5.94 -23.19
C GLY A 59 -22.23 -6.79 -24.29
N ARG A 60 -21.61 -7.92 -24.62
CA ARG A 60 -22.14 -8.87 -25.61
C ARG A 60 -23.45 -9.50 -25.16
N ASP A 61 -23.53 -9.92 -23.90
CA ASP A 61 -24.72 -10.56 -23.32
C ASP A 61 -25.92 -9.61 -23.25
N ALA A 62 -25.67 -8.30 -23.15
CA ALA A 62 -26.72 -7.28 -23.16
C ALA A 62 -27.36 -7.04 -24.54
N LEU A 63 -26.79 -7.56 -25.63
CA LEU A 63 -27.35 -7.36 -26.98
C LEU A 63 -28.55 -8.27 -27.23
N PRO A 64 -29.76 -7.73 -27.48
CA PRO A 64 -30.97 -8.53 -27.70
C PRO A 64 -31.03 -9.08 -29.14
N VAL A 65 -30.01 -9.82 -29.58
CA VAL A 65 -29.91 -10.37 -30.95
C VAL A 65 -31.02 -11.37 -31.28
N ARG A 66 -31.62 -12.01 -30.26
CA ARG A 66 -32.75 -12.93 -30.44
C ARG A 66 -33.97 -12.27 -31.10
N GLY A 67 -34.19 -10.98 -30.84
CA GLY A 67 -35.29 -10.21 -31.45
C GLY A 67 -35.17 -10.02 -32.96
N LEU A 68 -33.95 -10.17 -33.50
CA LEU A 68 -33.68 -10.09 -34.94
C LEU A 68 -33.95 -11.40 -35.69
N VAL A 69 -33.90 -12.54 -34.98
CA VAL A 69 -33.97 -13.89 -35.58
C VAL A 69 -35.24 -14.66 -35.20
N SER A 70 -36.19 -14.01 -34.52
CA SER A 70 -37.44 -14.65 -34.11
C SER A 70 -38.31 -15.00 -35.32
N PRO A 71 -38.74 -16.26 -35.49
CA PRO A 71 -39.50 -16.70 -36.66
C PRO A 71 -40.98 -16.25 -36.64
N ALA A 72 -41.48 -15.78 -35.50
CA ALA A 72 -42.91 -15.50 -35.28
C ALA A 72 -43.30 -14.01 -35.40
N GLY A 73 -42.44 -13.14 -35.95
CA GLY A 73 -42.74 -11.71 -36.08
C GLY A 73 -41.77 -10.94 -36.98
N ALA A 74 -42.03 -9.65 -37.17
CA ALA A 74 -41.09 -8.76 -37.86
C ALA A 74 -39.82 -8.58 -37.00
N PRO A 75 -38.61 -8.49 -37.61
CA PRO A 75 -37.39 -8.21 -36.87
C PRO A 75 -37.53 -6.96 -36.01
N ASN A 76 -37.24 -7.07 -34.72
CA ASN A 76 -37.34 -5.96 -33.77
C ASN A 76 -36.05 -5.87 -32.96
N TRP A 77 -35.33 -4.77 -33.13
CA TRP A 77 -34.11 -4.46 -32.38
C TRP A 77 -34.27 -3.17 -31.62
N LYS A 78 -34.47 -3.31 -30.31
CA LYS A 78 -34.64 -2.20 -29.36
C LYS A 78 -33.77 -2.49 -28.14
N PRO A 79 -32.47 -2.15 -28.21
CA PRO A 79 -31.58 -2.41 -27.10
C PRO A 79 -31.87 -1.40 -25.96
N GLU A 80 -32.20 -1.93 -24.79
CA GLU A 80 -32.31 -1.15 -23.54
C GLU A 80 -31.01 -1.37 -22.75
N LEU A 81 -30.00 -0.54 -23.05
CA LEU A 81 -28.66 -0.70 -22.49
C LEU A 81 -28.43 0.25 -21.32
N THR A 82 -27.82 -0.26 -20.26
CA THR A 82 -27.31 0.58 -19.17
C THR A 82 -25.92 1.14 -19.52
N ASP A 83 -25.47 2.16 -18.80
CA ASP A 83 -24.11 2.73 -18.97
C ASP A 83 -23.01 1.67 -18.86
N ALA A 84 -23.19 0.70 -17.97
CA ALA A 84 -22.24 -0.40 -17.80
C ALA A 84 -22.25 -1.37 -18.98
N ASP A 85 -23.38 -1.55 -19.66
CA ASP A 85 -23.47 -2.40 -20.86
C ASP A 85 -22.85 -1.67 -22.07
N LEU A 86 -23.05 -0.35 -22.17
CA LEU A 86 -22.39 0.49 -23.17
C LEU A 86 -20.87 0.46 -23.00
N LEU A 87 -20.37 0.60 -21.77
CA LEU A 87 -18.94 0.44 -21.48
C LEU A 87 -18.46 -0.96 -21.86
N GLY A 88 -19.22 -1.99 -21.53
CA GLY A 88 -18.92 -3.37 -21.92
C GLY A 88 -18.81 -3.55 -23.44
N LEU A 89 -19.72 -2.95 -24.21
CA LEU A 89 -19.70 -2.98 -25.68
C LEU A 89 -18.49 -2.23 -26.25
N ILE A 90 -18.15 -1.06 -25.69
CA ILE A 90 -16.94 -0.33 -26.06
C ILE A 90 -15.71 -1.22 -25.84
N VAL A 91 -15.61 -1.88 -24.69
CA VAL A 91 -14.52 -2.81 -24.39
C VAL A 91 -14.53 -4.02 -25.33
N ALA A 92 -15.71 -4.54 -25.69
CA ALA A 92 -15.83 -5.68 -26.60
C ALA A 92 -15.31 -5.38 -28.02
N VAL A 93 -15.41 -4.12 -28.47
CA VAL A 93 -15.00 -3.68 -29.82
C VAL A 93 -13.59 -3.09 -29.83
N ALA A 94 -13.22 -2.33 -28.79
CA ALA A 94 -11.99 -1.56 -28.70
C ALA A 94 -11.09 -2.01 -27.52
N ARG A 95 -11.06 -3.32 -27.25
CA ARG A 95 -10.37 -3.91 -26.09
C ARG A 95 -8.92 -3.43 -26.00
N ASP A 96 -8.18 -3.51 -27.10
CA ASP A 96 -6.76 -3.22 -27.11
C ASP A 96 -6.46 -1.73 -26.90
N GLN A 97 -7.32 -0.85 -27.44
CA GLN A 97 -7.20 0.60 -27.24
C GLN A 97 -7.50 0.98 -25.79
N VAL A 98 -8.55 0.42 -25.20
CA VAL A 98 -8.86 0.64 -23.77
C VAL A 98 -7.74 0.09 -22.89
N ARG A 99 -7.22 -1.10 -23.20
CA ARG A 99 -6.09 -1.70 -22.48
C ARG A 99 -4.86 -0.81 -22.53
N ALA A 100 -4.47 -0.35 -23.72
CA ALA A 100 -3.31 0.52 -23.92
C ALA A 100 -3.45 1.81 -23.11
N LEU A 101 -4.62 2.46 -23.16
CA LEU A 101 -4.90 3.67 -22.39
C LEU A 101 -4.80 3.44 -20.88
N VAL A 102 -5.38 2.35 -20.37
CA VAL A 102 -5.35 2.05 -18.93
C VAL A 102 -3.93 1.70 -18.47
N ILE A 103 -3.15 0.98 -19.28
CA ILE A 103 -1.73 0.72 -18.96
C ILE A 103 -0.93 2.02 -18.94
N GLU A 104 -1.07 2.90 -19.93
CA GLU A 104 -0.40 4.20 -19.95
C GLU A 104 -0.70 5.00 -18.67
N LYS A 105 -1.97 5.04 -18.24
CA LYS A 105 -2.35 5.72 -16.99
C LYS A 105 -1.85 4.99 -15.74
N ALA A 106 -1.81 3.67 -15.74
CA ALA A 106 -1.26 2.89 -14.63
C ALA A 106 0.25 3.13 -14.49
N GLU A 107 1.00 3.13 -15.58
CA GLU A 107 2.44 3.44 -15.60
C GLU A 107 2.72 4.86 -15.10
N ALA A 108 1.95 5.84 -15.58
CA ALA A 108 2.05 7.22 -15.09
C ALA A 108 1.74 7.34 -13.58
N ALA A 109 0.76 6.59 -13.08
CA ALA A 109 0.41 6.58 -11.66
C ALA A 109 1.42 5.82 -10.79
N LEU A 110 2.10 4.82 -11.34
CA LEU A 110 3.19 4.10 -10.67
C LEU A 110 4.40 5.01 -10.49
N GLY A 111 4.72 5.86 -11.48
CA GLY A 111 5.86 6.77 -11.43
C GLY A 111 7.16 5.99 -11.16
N SER A 112 7.91 6.37 -10.11
CA SER A 112 9.13 5.69 -9.67
C SER A 112 8.91 4.61 -8.60
N ARG A 113 7.66 4.25 -8.29
CA ARG A 113 7.37 3.24 -7.25
C ARG A 113 7.92 1.88 -7.66
N LYS A 114 8.73 1.30 -6.78
CA LYS A 114 9.31 -0.03 -7.02
C LYS A 114 8.22 -1.09 -7.01
N SER A 115 8.01 -1.75 -8.14
CA SER A 115 7.16 -2.94 -8.21
C SER A 115 7.84 -4.09 -7.47
N MET A 116 7.05 -4.88 -6.75
CA MET A 116 7.57 -5.99 -5.94
C MET A 116 6.57 -7.14 -5.96
N SER A 117 7.09 -8.36 -6.16
CA SER A 117 6.25 -9.56 -5.99
C SER A 117 5.77 -9.69 -4.54
N PRO A 118 4.64 -10.39 -4.30
CA PRO A 118 4.16 -10.63 -2.94
C PRO A 118 5.20 -11.31 -2.03
N ALA A 119 5.95 -12.27 -2.56
CA ALA A 119 6.97 -13.01 -1.82
C ALA A 119 8.17 -12.11 -1.44
N GLU A 120 8.67 -11.30 -2.38
CA GLU A 120 9.75 -10.36 -2.10
C GLU A 120 9.31 -9.26 -1.14
N ARG A 121 8.07 -8.78 -1.27
CA ARG A 121 7.47 -7.80 -0.37
C ARG A 121 7.43 -8.35 1.04
N GLN A 122 6.92 -9.57 1.22
CA GLN A 122 6.86 -10.22 2.51
C GLN A 122 8.25 -10.39 3.12
N LYS A 123 9.23 -10.86 2.34
CA LYS A 123 10.63 -11.00 2.79
C LYS A 123 11.21 -9.67 3.28
N LYS A 124 10.98 -8.56 2.56
CA LYS A 124 11.46 -7.24 2.99
C LYS A 124 10.70 -6.72 4.21
N VAL A 125 9.39 -6.93 4.26
CA VAL A 125 8.55 -6.58 5.41
C VAL A 125 9.07 -7.26 6.68
N ASP A 126 9.38 -8.56 6.62
CA ASP A 126 9.90 -9.30 7.77
C ASP A 126 11.30 -8.83 8.17
N ALA A 127 12.16 -8.54 7.19
CA ALA A 127 13.48 -7.96 7.45
C ALA A 127 13.39 -6.57 8.13
N VAL A 128 12.48 -5.71 7.69
CA VAL A 128 12.28 -4.38 8.28
C VAL A 128 11.63 -4.48 9.66
N LYS A 129 10.70 -5.42 9.88
CA LYS A 129 10.14 -5.69 11.22
C LYS A 129 11.21 -6.14 12.21
N ALA A 130 12.15 -6.98 11.80
CA ALA A 130 13.26 -7.39 12.65
C ALA A 130 14.15 -6.20 13.03
N LYS A 131 14.47 -5.32 12.07
CA LYS A 131 15.22 -4.08 12.33
C LYS A 131 14.46 -3.12 13.24
N LEU A 132 13.15 -2.98 13.02
CA LEU A 132 12.26 -2.15 13.83
C LEU A 132 12.29 -2.61 15.29
N LEU A 133 12.11 -3.92 15.54
CA LEU A 133 12.18 -4.48 16.89
C LEU A 133 13.55 -4.24 17.54
N ALA A 134 14.64 -4.45 16.81
CA ALA A 134 15.99 -4.19 17.32
C ALA A 134 16.18 -2.71 17.70
N ALA A 135 15.69 -1.78 16.87
CA ALA A 135 15.74 -0.35 17.16
C ALA A 135 14.86 0.05 18.36
N GLU A 136 13.71 -0.61 18.55
CA GLU A 136 12.84 -0.38 19.71
C GLU A 136 13.47 -0.93 21.02
N ILE A 137 14.17 -2.07 20.96
CA ILE A 137 14.97 -2.59 22.09
C ILE A 137 16.11 -1.63 22.43
N GLU A 138 16.79 -1.09 21.42
CA GLU A 138 17.84 -0.08 21.62
C GLU A 138 17.28 1.20 22.26
N GLU A 139 16.14 1.72 21.77
CA GLU A 139 15.44 2.85 22.38
C GLU A 139 15.14 2.59 23.86
N GLU A 140 14.55 1.45 24.19
CA GLU A 140 14.22 1.09 25.59
C GLU A 140 15.49 0.97 26.45
N SER A 141 16.58 0.41 25.91
CA SER A 141 17.84 0.31 26.64
C SER A 141 18.42 1.68 27.01
N LEU A 142 18.30 2.66 26.11
CA LEU A 142 18.74 4.04 26.33
C LEU A 142 17.82 4.78 27.30
N ILE A 143 16.51 4.53 27.26
CA ILE A 143 15.55 5.06 28.22
C ILE A 143 15.90 4.56 29.63
N ARG A 144 16.09 3.25 29.81
CA ARG A 144 16.47 2.67 31.11
C ARG A 144 17.78 3.24 31.63
N ALA A 145 18.80 3.35 30.77
CA ALA A 145 20.08 3.94 31.16
C ALA A 145 19.96 5.42 31.56
N ALA A 146 19.05 6.18 30.93
CA ALA A 146 18.76 7.56 31.30
C ALA A 146 18.04 7.64 32.66
N GLU A 147 17.05 6.76 32.88
CA GLU A 147 16.30 6.66 34.14
C GLU A 147 17.21 6.25 35.31
N ASP A 148 18.11 5.29 35.11
CA ASP A 148 19.15 4.91 36.10
C ASP A 148 20.09 6.09 36.43
N GLY A 149 20.28 7.00 35.46
CA GLY A 149 21.01 8.26 35.63
C GLY A 149 20.21 9.38 36.30
N GLY A 150 18.96 9.12 36.71
CA GLY A 150 18.07 10.09 37.34
C GLY A 150 17.33 11.01 36.36
N VAL A 151 17.33 10.67 35.06
CA VAL A 151 16.61 11.43 34.02
C VAL A 151 15.33 10.69 33.67
N GLU A 152 14.18 11.30 34.01
CA GLU A 152 12.88 10.75 33.61
C GLU A 152 12.67 10.93 32.11
N VAL A 153 12.38 9.83 31.40
CA VAL A 153 12.10 9.84 29.97
C VAL A 153 10.76 9.16 29.71
N LEU A 154 9.84 9.90 29.10
CA LEU A 154 8.53 9.35 28.75
C LEU A 154 8.67 8.30 27.65
N ARG A 155 8.16 7.10 27.90
CA ARG A 155 8.03 6.04 26.88
C ARG A 155 6.95 6.40 25.86
N ARG A 156 7.08 5.88 24.64
CA ARG A 156 6.05 6.01 23.61
C ARG A 156 4.86 5.09 23.90
N ALA A 157 3.65 5.58 23.66
CA ALA A 157 2.44 4.79 23.84
C ALA A 157 2.29 3.62 22.85
N ASP A 158 3.03 3.66 21.74
CA ASP A 158 2.99 2.67 20.66
C ASP A 158 4.24 1.77 20.61
N ALA A 159 4.99 1.69 21.72
CA ALA A 159 6.16 0.81 21.84
C ALA A 159 5.73 -0.67 21.80
N ASP A 160 6.51 -1.51 21.11
CA ASP A 160 6.27 -2.96 21.10
C ASP A 160 6.50 -3.52 22.51
N PRO A 161 5.54 -4.27 23.09
CA PRO A 161 5.67 -4.85 24.43
C PRO A 161 6.94 -5.69 24.59
N ARG A 162 7.41 -6.35 23.53
CA ARG A 162 8.63 -7.16 23.56
C ARG A 162 9.87 -6.31 23.78
N ALA A 163 9.94 -5.14 23.14
CA ALA A 163 11.01 -4.18 23.38
C ALA A 163 11.00 -3.67 24.82
N THR A 164 9.82 -3.32 25.35
CA THR A 164 9.66 -2.88 26.74
C THR A 164 10.02 -3.97 27.75
N LEU A 165 9.79 -5.25 27.43
CA LEU A 165 10.12 -6.38 28.28
C LEU A 165 11.57 -6.87 28.09
N GLY A 166 12.24 -6.49 26.99
CA GLY A 166 13.59 -6.93 26.64
C GLY A 166 13.66 -8.37 26.13
N VAL A 167 12.63 -8.82 25.39
CA VAL A 167 12.49 -10.20 24.85
C VAL A 167 12.35 -10.24 23.34
#